data_AF-A0A432WXY9-F1
#
_entry.id   AF-A0A432WXY9-F1
#
_cell.length_a   1.000
_cell.length_b   1.000
_cell.length_c   1.000
_cell.angle_alpha   90.00
_cell.angle_beta   90.00
_cell.angle_gamma   90.00
#
_symmetry.space_group_name_H-M   'P 1'
#
loop_
_entity.id
_entity.type
_entity.pdbx_description
1 polymer ?
#
loop_
_entity_poly.entity_id
_entity_poly.type
_entity_poly.pdbx_seq_one_letter_code
_entity_poly.pdbx_strand_id
1 'polypeptide(L)'
;MEKSIIYSRNVVFHAAVACYSNMMWIYSVVGAPSIYFGLNGSVFTKVAFFFCGSLILWLPLFLACIFFHGRSLKSNGDIDSFNALTDKEKGLAIGEYIS
;
A
#
# COMPACT_ATOMS: atom_id res chain seq x y z
N MET A 1 -12.42 -24.40 15.78
CA MET A 1 -11.13 -23.66 15.76
C MET A 1 -11.37 -22.37 15.01
N GLU A 2 -11.03 -21.24 15.63
CA GLU A 2 -10.98 -19.95 14.96
C GLU A 2 -9.84 -20.00 13.94
N LYS A 3 -10.14 -19.80 12.64
CA LYS A 3 -9.11 -19.81 11.59
C LYS A 3 -8.40 -18.46 11.57
N SER A 4 -7.10 -18.47 11.29
CA SER A 4 -6.29 -17.26 11.17
C SER A 4 -5.83 -17.02 9.73
N ILE A 5 -5.56 -15.75 9.44
CA ILE A 5 -5.06 -15.31 8.14
C ILE A 5 -3.54 -15.51 8.11
N ILE A 6 -3.01 -16.09 7.04
CA ILE A 6 -1.58 -16.32 6.87
C ILE A 6 -0.97 -15.16 6.08
N TYR A 7 -0.35 -14.22 6.78
CA TYR A 7 0.44 -13.14 6.16
C TYR A 7 1.91 -13.53 6.10
N SER A 8 2.34 -14.10 4.97
CA SER A 8 3.77 -14.33 4.72
C SER A 8 4.50 -13.00 4.48
N ARG A 9 5.82 -12.98 4.64
CA ARG A 9 6.63 -11.80 4.30
C ARG A 9 6.44 -11.37 2.85
N ASN A 10 6.25 -12.32 1.94
CA ASN A 10 6.02 -12.04 0.52
C ASN A 10 4.64 -11.41 0.28
N VAL A 11 3.61 -11.87 1.00
CA VAL A 11 2.27 -11.26 0.95
C VAL A 11 2.34 -9.78 1.36
N VAL A 12 3.00 -9.49 2.47
CA VAL A 12 3.16 -8.10 2.97
C VAL A 12 3.94 -7.25 1.96
N PHE A 13 4.99 -7.80 1.36
CA PHE A 13 5.76 -7.11 0.33
C PHE A 13 4.92 -6.80 -0.92
N HIS A 14 4.17 -7.79 -1.43
CA HIS A 14 3.30 -7.58 -2.59
C HIS A 14 2.19 -6.57 -2.29
N ALA A 15 1.61 -6.59 -1.09
CA ALA A 15 0.63 -5.60 -0.66
C ALA A 15 1.24 -4.19 -0.59
N ALA A 16 2.46 -4.07 -0.07
CA ALA A 16 3.17 -2.81 -0.01
C ALA A 16 3.40 -2.21 -1.40
N VAL A 17 3.89 -3.05 -2.34
CA VAL A 17 4.14 -2.64 -3.73
C VAL A 17 2.85 -2.26 -4.45
N ALA A 18 1.77 -3.04 -4.30
CA ALA A 18 0.48 -2.74 -4.92
C ALA A 18 -0.09 -1.40 -4.41
N CYS A 19 -0.14 -1.23 -3.09
CA CYS A 19 -0.60 0.00 -2.45
C CYS A 19 0.23 1.23 -2.87
N TYR A 20 1.56 1.09 -2.92
CA TYR A 20 2.43 2.20 -3.36
C TYR A 20 2.21 2.54 -4.83
N SER A 21 2.08 1.52 -5.69
CA SER A 21 1.86 1.71 -7.14
C SER A 21 0.55 2.43 -7.44
N ASN A 22 -0.53 2.11 -6.70
CA ASN A 22 -1.81 2.80 -6.83
C ASN A 22 -1.72 4.29 -6.46
N MET A 23 -0.81 4.67 -5.55
CA MET A 23 -0.61 6.08 -5.19
C MET A 23 0.35 6.83 -6.11
N MET A 24 1.18 6.12 -6.88
CA MET A 24 2.23 6.74 -7.69
C MET A 24 1.69 7.70 -8.74
N TRP A 25 0.49 7.47 -9.28
CA TRP A 25 -0.11 8.41 -10.23
C TRP A 25 -0.45 9.74 -9.55
N ILE A 26 -1.01 9.72 -8.33
CA ILE A 26 -1.33 10.93 -7.55
C ILE A 26 -0.04 11.68 -7.23
N TYR A 27 0.96 10.95 -6.73
CA TYR A 27 2.26 11.54 -6.42
C TYR A 27 2.89 12.16 -7.66
N SER A 28 2.87 11.48 -8.81
CA SER A 28 3.53 11.97 -10.02
C SER A 28 2.78 13.13 -10.68
N VAL A 29 1.45 13.09 -10.72
CA VAL A 29 0.63 14.12 -11.40
C VAL A 29 0.44 15.35 -10.52
N VAL A 30 0.28 15.19 -9.21
CA VAL A 30 0.00 16.29 -8.28
C VAL A 30 1.23 16.63 -7.46
N GLY A 31 1.83 15.64 -6.82
CA GLY A 31 2.96 15.83 -5.90
C GLY A 31 4.21 16.36 -6.58
N ALA A 32 4.61 15.80 -7.72
CA ALA A 32 5.85 16.19 -8.39
C ALA A 32 5.80 17.63 -8.92
N PRO A 33 4.75 18.12 -9.62
CA PRO A 33 4.64 19.52 -9.98
C PRO A 33 4.58 20.46 -8.77
N SER A 34 3.82 20.09 -7.73
CA SER A 34 3.69 20.90 -6.51
C SER A 34 5.05 21.12 -5.84
N ILE A 35 5.88 20.08 -5.78
CA ILE A 35 7.25 20.17 -5.23
C ILE A 35 8.16 20.92 -6.20
N TYR A 36 8.06 20.66 -7.50
CA TYR A 36 8.94 21.28 -8.49
C TYR A 36 8.76 22.79 -8.56
N PHE A 37 7.53 23.29 -8.54
CA PHE A 37 7.22 24.71 -8.62
C PHE A 37 7.06 25.40 -7.25
N GLY A 38 6.69 24.65 -6.20
CA GLY A 38 6.39 25.21 -4.88
C GLY A 38 7.57 25.26 -3.91
N LEU A 39 8.59 24.42 -4.09
CA LEU A 39 9.78 24.43 -3.23
C LEU A 39 10.96 25.12 -3.92
N ASN A 40 11.58 26.04 -3.18
CA ASN A 40 12.89 26.57 -3.53
C ASN A 40 13.97 25.61 -3.03
N GLY A 41 14.97 25.34 -3.85
CA GLY A 41 16.06 24.43 -3.50
C GLY A 41 16.63 23.71 -4.71
N SER A 42 17.71 22.97 -4.46
CA SER A 42 18.35 22.14 -5.48
C SER A 42 17.40 21.04 -5.97
N VAL A 43 17.66 20.51 -7.17
CA VAL A 43 16.95 19.33 -7.70
C VAL A 43 17.02 18.16 -6.71
N PHE A 44 18.19 17.95 -6.10
CA PHE A 44 18.37 16.90 -5.09
C PHE A 44 17.41 17.07 -3.90
N THR A 45 17.28 18.29 -3.37
CA THR A 45 16.35 18.60 -2.28
C THR A 45 14.91 18.29 -2.65
N LYS A 46 14.50 18.67 -3.87
CA LYS A 46 13.14 18.43 -4.39
C LYS A 46 12.85 16.93 -4.52
N VAL A 47 13.79 16.17 -5.08
CA VAL A 47 13.70 14.72 -5.23
C VAL A 47 13.62 14.05 -3.86
N ALA A 48 14.46 14.44 -2.91
CA ALA A 48 14.41 13.92 -1.54
C ALA A 48 13.06 14.21 -0.88
N PHE A 49 12.53 15.44 -1.04
CA PHE A 49 11.22 15.80 -0.49
C PHE A 49 10.09 14.98 -1.11
N PHE A 50 10.14 14.71 -2.41
CA PHE A 50 9.17 13.86 -3.11
C PHE A 50 9.15 12.44 -2.56
N PHE A 51 10.30 11.79 -2.46
CA PHE A 51 10.38 10.41 -1.96
C PHE A 51 10.06 10.29 -0.47
N CYS A 52 10.53 11.22 0.36
CA CYS A 52 10.19 11.21 1.78
C CYS A 52 8.69 11.47 1.98
N GLY A 53 8.12 12.44 1.27
CA GLY A 53 6.70 12.74 1.31
C GLY A 53 5.83 11.58 0.83
N SER A 54 6.20 10.94 -0.28
CA SER A 54 5.45 9.78 -0.81
C SER A 54 5.42 8.63 0.18
N LEU A 55 6.55 8.33 0.85
CA LEU A 55 6.62 7.29 1.87
C LEU A 55 5.81 7.63 3.13
N ILE A 56 5.85 8.89 3.59
CA ILE A 56 5.09 9.36 4.76
C ILE A 56 3.58 9.25 4.51
N LEU A 57 3.10 9.59 3.31
CA LEU A 57 1.68 9.49 2.97
C LEU A 57 1.25 8.05 2.69
N TRP A 58 2.13 7.27 2.08
CA TRP A 58 1.85 5.87 1.75
C TRP A 58 1.75 4.97 2.99
N LEU A 59 2.64 5.14 3.98
CA LEU A 59 2.71 4.21 5.10
C LEU A 59 1.40 4.11 5.92
N PRO A 60 0.73 5.23 6.30
CA PRO A 60 -0.57 5.16 6.97
C PRO A 60 -1.65 4.48 6.12
N LEU A 61 -1.66 4.75 4.80
CA LEU A 61 -2.63 4.13 3.88
C LEU A 61 -2.40 2.62 3.77
N PHE A 62 -1.15 2.19 3.68
CA PHE A 62 -0.79 0.77 3.65
C PHE A 62 -1.21 0.05 4.94
N LEU A 63 -0.97 0.66 6.11
CA LEU A 63 -1.41 0.12 7.39
C LEU A 63 -2.94 0.05 7.48
N ALA A 64 -3.65 1.06 6.95
CA ALA A 64 -5.10 1.04 6.87
C ALA A 64 -5.59 -0.10 5.96
N CYS A 65 -4.96 -0.31 4.80
CA CYS A 65 -5.27 -1.42 3.90
C CYS A 65 -5.16 -2.77 4.62
N ILE A 66 -4.05 -3.03 5.33
CA ILE A 66 -3.88 -4.27 6.12
C ILE A 66 -4.99 -4.39 7.19
N PHE A 67 -5.24 -3.33 7.94
CA PHE A 67 -6.18 -3.35 9.05
C PHE A 67 -7.62 -3.59 8.61
N PHE A 68 -8.09 -2.85 7.61
CA PHE A 68 -9.45 -2.96 7.14
C PHE A 68 -9.69 -4.22 6.29
N HIS A 69 -8.70 -4.66 5.50
CA HIS A 69 -8.76 -5.97 4.84
C HIS A 69 -8.84 -7.09 5.89
N GLY A 70 -8.02 -7.05 6.94
CA GLY A 70 -8.09 -8.04 8.02
C GLY A 70 -9.47 -8.09 8.70
N ARG A 71 -10.16 -6.95 8.80
CA ARG A 71 -11.52 -6.86 9.36
C ARG A 71 -12.64 -7.24 8.39
N SER A 72 -12.38 -7.29 7.10
CA SER A 72 -13.39 -7.66 6.10
C SER A 72 -13.63 -9.18 6.06
N LEU A 73 -12.62 -9.98 6.42
CA LEU A 73 -12.68 -11.44 6.50
C LEU A 73 -13.38 -11.89 7.80
N LYS A 74 -14.72 -11.96 7.77
CA LYS A 74 -15.54 -12.25 8.95
C LYS A 74 -15.93 -13.72 9.10
N SER A 75 -15.96 -14.47 8.01
CA SER A 75 -16.33 -15.89 8.04
C SER A 75 -15.12 -16.80 7.81
N ASN A 76 -15.21 -18.03 8.31
CA ASN A 76 -14.20 -19.06 8.01
C ASN A 76 -14.09 -19.32 6.49
N GLY A 77 -15.17 -19.15 5.73
CA GLY A 77 -15.17 -19.29 4.27
C GLY A 77 -14.36 -18.19 3.58
N ASP A 78 -14.45 -16.95 4.06
CA ASP A 78 -13.65 -15.83 3.54
C ASP A 78 -12.16 -16.06 3.80
N ILE A 79 -11.84 -16.53 5.01
CA ILE A 79 -10.46 -16.84 5.40
C ILE A 79 -9.89 -17.99 4.57
N ASP A 80 -10.69 -19.03 4.30
CA ASP A 80 -10.28 -20.16 3.46
C ASP A 80 -10.05 -19.74 2.01
N SER A 81 -10.99 -18.97 1.44
CA SER A 81 -10.89 -18.42 0.10
C SER A 81 -9.63 -17.55 -0.05
N PHE A 82 -9.40 -16.66 0.92
CA PHE A 82 -8.20 -15.83 0.94
C PHE A 82 -6.92 -16.65 1.09
N ASN A 83 -6.90 -17.63 1.99
CA ASN A 83 -5.73 -18.47 2.21
C ASN A 83 -5.40 -19.37 1.00
N ALA A 84 -6.37 -19.69 0.14
CA ALA A 84 -6.18 -20.45 -1.09
C ALA A 84 -5.47 -19.66 -2.21
N LEU A 85 -5.44 -18.33 -2.12
CA LEU A 85 -4.76 -17.46 -3.08
C LEU A 85 -3.23 -17.59 -3.02
N THR A 86 -2.55 -17.29 -4.13
CA THR A 86 -1.09 -17.15 -4.15
C THR A 86 -0.64 -15.93 -3.34
N ASP A 87 0.63 -15.90 -2.93
CA ASP A 87 1.18 -14.78 -2.15
C ASP A 87 1.04 -13.43 -2.87
N LYS A 88 1.15 -13.43 -4.20
CA LYS A 88 0.96 -12.23 -5.03
C LYS A 88 -0.49 -11.77 -5.05
N GLU A 89 -1.44 -12.67 -5.24
CA GLU A 89 -2.88 -12.35 -5.26
C GLU A 89 -3.36 -11.86 -3.90
N LYS A 90 -2.90 -12.50 -2.80
CA LYS A 90 -3.12 -12.01 -1.43
C LYS A 90 -2.60 -10.59 -1.27
N GLY A 91 -1.39 -10.34 -1.75
CA GLY A 91 -0.77 -9.02 -1.72
C GLY A 91 -1.62 -7.97 -2.45
N LEU A 92 -2.05 -8.26 -3.67
CA LEU A 92 -2.91 -7.36 -4.46
C LEU A 92 -4.23 -7.08 -3.72
N ALA A 93 -4.92 -8.12 -3.25
CA ALA A 93 -6.20 -7.98 -2.54
C ALA A 93 -6.10 -7.10 -1.29
N ILE A 94 -4.99 -7.19 -0.54
CA ILE A 94 -4.73 -6.30 0.60
C ILE A 94 -4.40 -4.90 0.11
N GLY A 95 -3.43 -4.78 -0.80
CA GLY A 95 -2.85 -3.51 -1.21
C GLY A 95 -3.84 -2.58 -1.90
N GLU A 96 -4.81 -3.12 -2.62
CA GLU A 96 -5.85 -2.40 -3.38
C GLU A 96 -7.14 -2.17 -2.56
N TYR A 97 -7.21 -2.60 -1.29
CA TYR A 97 -8.46 -2.58 -0.54
C TYR A 97 -9.05 -1.17 -0.35
N ILE A 98 -8.18 -0.16 -0.17
CA ILE A 98 -8.57 1.26 -0.03
C ILE A 98 -7.75 2.19 -0.97
N SER A 99 -6.69 1.67 -1.60
CA SER A 99 -5.75 2.47 -2.38
C SER A 99 -6.16 2.67 -3.84
#